data_AF-A0A7L4PVB4-F1
#
_entry.id   AF-A0A7L4PVB4-F1
#
_cell.length_a   1.000
_cell.length_b   1.000
_cell.length_c   1.000
_cell.angle_alpha   90.00
_cell.angle_beta   90.00
_cell.angle_gamma   90.00
#
_symmetry.space_group_name_H-M   'P 1'
#
loop_
_entity.id
_entity.type
_entity.pdbx_description
1 polymer ?
#
loop_
_entity_poly.entity_id
_entity_poly.type
_entity_poly.pdbx_seq_one_letter_code
_entity_poly.pdbx_strand_id
1 'polypeptide(L)' 'MDQRVIDSATSGGSLVLLLLSLTVLPMLLQGMEGYAYLLAIIVFILAMSVAGWKITGQSA' A
#
# COMPACT_ATOMS: atom_id res chain seq x y z
N MET A 1 -19.56 3.75 9.12
CA MET A 1 -18.97 4.82 8.29
C MET A 1 -19.67 4.79 6.95
N ASP A 2 -19.97 5.94 6.37
CA ASP A 2 -20.54 6.01 5.03
C ASP A 2 -19.57 5.33 4.03
N GLN A 3 -20.09 4.49 3.13
CA GLN A 3 -19.30 3.70 2.17
C GLN A 3 -18.32 4.61 1.39
N ARG A 4 -18.77 5.83 1.12
CA ARG A 4 -18.01 6.87 0.42
C ARG A 4 -16.76 7.33 1.17
N VAL A 5 -16.79 7.31 2.51
CA VAL A 5 -15.64 7.70 3.35
C VAL A 5 -14.59 6.59 3.36
N ILE A 6 -15.01 5.32 3.36
CA ILE A 6 -14.08 4.19 3.28
C ILE A 6 -13.39 4.19 1.91
N ASP A 7 -14.13 4.46 0.84
CA ASP A 7 -13.60 4.47 -0.52
C ASP A 7 -12.57 5.60 -0.73
N SER A 8 -12.89 6.81 -0.26
CA SER A 8 -11.99 7.96 -0.32
C SER A 8 -10.77 7.81 0.60
N ALA A 9 -10.94 7.26 1.80
CA ALA A 9 -9.83 6.97 2.71
C ALA A 9 -8.91 5.85 2.17
N THR A 10 -9.47 4.84 1.51
CA THR A 10 -8.69 3.75 0.89
C THR A 10 -7.91 4.26 -0.30
N SER A 11 -8.53 5.08 -1.15
CA SER A 11 -7.85 5.77 -2.26
C SER A 11 -6.69 6.63 -1.75
N GLY A 12 -6.94 7.54 -0.81
CA GLY A 12 -5.91 8.42 -0.25
C GLY A 12 -4.81 7.65 0.49
N GLY A 13 -5.20 6.67 1.31
CA GLY A 13 -4.27 5.82 2.07
C GLY A 13 -3.37 4.98 1.17
N SER A 14 -3.90 4.43 0.08
CA SER A 14 -3.11 3.66 -0.88
C SER A 14 -2.03 4.52 -1.55
N LEU A 15 -2.36 5.77 -1.89
CA LEU A 15 -1.43 6.69 -2.54
C LEU A 15 -0.29 7.08 -1.59
N VAL A 16 -0.61 7.37 -0.33
CA VAL A 16 0.41 7.64 0.71
C VAL A 16 1.28 6.42 0.96
N LEU A 17 0.70 5.23 1.03
CA LEU A 17 1.42 3.98 1.29
C LEU A 17 2.37 3.60 0.15
N LEU A 18 1.95 3.87 -1.10
CA LEU A 18 2.78 3.73 -2.29
C LEU A 18 3.99 4.66 -2.23
N LEU A 19 3.75 5.95 -2.00
CA LEU A 19 4.81 6.96 -1.93
C LEU A 19 5.81 6.65 -0.81
N LEU A 20 5.33 6.29 0.38
CA LEU A 20 6.19 5.89 1.49
C LEU A 20 7.02 4.65 1.15
N SER A 21 6.42 3.65 0.51
CA SER A 21 7.17 2.44 0.09
C SER A 21 8.24 2.79 -0.95
N LEU A 22 7.95 3.70 -1.88
CA LEU A 22 8.91 4.15 -2.89
C LEU A 22 10.05 5.00 -2.32
N THR A 23 9.84 5.74 -1.23
CA THR A 23 10.89 6.60 -0.65
C THR A 23 11.67 5.92 0.48
N VAL A 24 11.00 5.17 1.35
CA VAL A 24 11.60 4.61 2.56
C VAL A 24 12.38 3.33 2.24
N LEU A 25 11.82 2.45 1.41
CA LEU A 25 12.42 1.15 1.12
C LEU A 25 13.80 1.24 0.42
N PRO A 26 14.01 2.09 -0.60
CA PRO A 26 15.35 2.27 -1.17
C PRO A 26 16.32 2.94 -0.19
N MET A 27 15.83 3.77 0.73
CA MET A 27 16.67 4.37 1.77
C MET A 27 17.16 3.33 2.79
N LEU A 28 16.39 2.25 3.00
CA LEU A 28 16.76 1.11 3.86
C LEU A 28 17.66 0.08 3.14
N LEU A 29 17.62 0.01 1.81
CA LEU A 29 18.32 -0.98 0.98
C LEU A 29 19.41 -0.32 0.12
N GLN A 30 20.26 0.48 0.77
CA GLN A 30 21.37 1.17 0.11
C GLN A 30 22.31 0.16 -0.59
N GLY A 31 22.61 0.38 -1.86
CA GLY A 31 23.44 -0.51 -2.69
C GLY A 31 22.66 -1.53 -3.53
N MET A 32 21.34 -1.66 -3.35
CA MET A 32 20.45 -2.50 -4.18
C MET A 32 19.20 -1.73 -4.63
N GLU A 33 19.38 -0.45 -4.96
CA GLU A 33 18.30 0.50 -5.23
C GLU A 33 17.30 -0.01 -6.28
N GLY A 34 17.77 -0.67 -7.35
CA GLY A 34 16.91 -1.27 -8.37
C GLY A 34 15.96 -2.34 -7.83
N TYR A 35 16.45 -3.21 -6.94
CA TYR A 35 15.62 -4.26 -6.31
C TYR A 35 14.67 -3.69 -5.27
N ALA A 36 15.04 -2.59 -4.61
CA ALA A 36 14.20 -1.94 -3.62
C ALA A 36 12.88 -1.44 -4.21
N TYR A 37 12.87 -0.92 -5.45
CA TYR A 37 11.65 -0.52 -6.13
C TYR A 37 10.73 -1.69 -6.46
N LEU A 38 11.29 -2.83 -6.89
CA LEU A 38 10.52 -4.05 -7.13
C LEU A 38 9.89 -4.55 -5.82
N LEU A 39 10.66 -4.52 -4.72
CA LEU A 39 10.19 -4.94 -3.41
C LEU A 39 9.10 -3.99 -2.88
N ALA A 40 9.20 -2.68 -3.13
CA ALA A 40 8.17 -1.70 -2.81
C ALA A 40 6.85 -1.99 -3.53
N ILE A 41 6.91 -2.39 -4.80
CA ILE A 41 5.72 -2.78 -5.57
C ILE A 41 5.08 -4.04 -4.97
N ILE A 42 5.89 -5.05 -4.62
CA ILE A 42 5.38 -6.28 -4.00
C ILE A 42 4.70 -5.98 -2.66
N VAL A 43 5.34 -5.18 -1.80
CA VAL A 43 4.80 -4.76 -0.50
C VAL A 43 3.49 -3.99 -0.69
N PHE A 44 3.44 -3.09 -1.68
CA PHE A 44 2.25 -2.32 -1.99
C PHE A 44 1.07 -3.21 -2.41
N ILE A 45 1.31 -4.18 -3.30
CA ILE A 45 0.28 -5.13 -3.75
C ILE A 45 -0.24 -5.96 -2.57
N LEU A 46 0.65 -6.44 -1.70
CA LEU A 46 0.26 -7.18 -0.50
C LEU A 46 -0.56 -6.33 0.46
N ALA A 47 -0.16 -5.08 0.70
CA ALA A 47 -0.90 -4.15 1.54
C ALA A 47 -2.31 -3.88 0.98
N MET A 48 -2.44 -3.66 -0.33
CA MET A 48 -3.73 -3.46 -0.99
C MET A 48 -4.59 -4.72 -0.99
N SER A 49 -4.00 -5.90 -1.13
CA SER A 49 -4.70 -7.18 -1.04
C SER A 49 -5.30 -7.38 0.36
N VAL A 50 -4.51 -7.12 1.43
CA VAL A 50 -4.97 -7.18 2.82
C VAL A 50 -6.06 -6.14 3.10
N ALA A 51 -5.90 -4.91 2.59
CA ALA A 51 -6.90 -3.86 2.73
C ALA A 51 -8.22 -4.25 2.05
N GLY A 52 -8.17 -4.77 0.82
CA GLY A 52 -9.34 -5.29 0.12
C GLY A 52 -10.01 -6.45 0.85
N TRP A 53 -9.22 -7.37 1.42
CA TRP A 53 -9.76 -8.50 2.18
C TRP A 53 -10.46 -8.06 3.47
N LYS A 54 -9.91 -7.06 4.18
CA LYS A 54 -10.53 -6.47 5.39
C LYS A 54 -11.83 -5.72 5.09
N ILE A 55 -11.95 -5.10 3.92
CA ILE A 55 -13.15 -4.41 3.48
C ILE A 55 -14.24 -5.43 3.09
N THR A 56 -13.87 -6.45 2.31
CA THR A 56 -14.79 -7.54 1.91
C THR A 56 -15.23 -8.38 3.11
N GLY A 57 -14.32 -8.70 4.03
CA GLY A 57 -14.63 -9.49 5.24
C GLY A 57 -15.52 -8.79 6.26
N GLN A 58 -15.73 -7.47 6.15
CA GLN A 58 -16.73 -6.72 6.93
C GLN A 58 -18.12 -6.67 6.25
N SER A 59 -18.24 -7.19 5.03
CA SER A 59 -19.47 -7.17 4.23
C SER A 59 -20.19 -8.52 4.20
N ALA A 60 -19.76 -9.50 5.02
CA ALA A 60 -20.35 -10.83 5.15
C ALA A 60 -20.94 -11.04 6.56
#